data_AF-A0A1I4EYQ9-F1
#
_entry.id   AF-A0A1I4EYQ9-F1
#
_cell.length_a   1.000
_cell.length_b   1.000
_cell.length_c   1.000
_cell.angle_alpha   90.00
_cell.angle_beta   90.00
_cell.angle_gamma   90.00
#
_symmetry.space_group_name_H-M   'P 1'
#
loop_
_entity.id
_entity.type
_entity.pdbx_description
1 polymer ?
#
loop_
_entity_poly.entity_id
_entity_poly.type
_entity_poly.pdbx_seq_one_letter_code
_entity_poly.pdbx_strand_id
1 'polypeptide(L)'
;MLLGGWAVLWTFTESDTGKAFIRGLTTHEPAHWAQVVGAGLREKLVGGAEAAAPEGDEPGEEAKCQFGAIIVAEATKSFLQADVSELKQVGITKTRFREAFEARNEFYQACVQTPDLRAIGFEDAPRFPIDRAGFSRLQVVLPPKEDDEDEPWLTGIAILKVTSPNWDREDRQRQWKGKDGKGRERYFRIDDEHFWSLVKAAQLNIHIIDTIKVQWAFHGKADNPKNIRVLKVLEFNDEVLSGPLDDNALSAIFGRYAKTSDGQGSLFDD
;
A
#
# COMPACT_ATOMS: atom_id res chain seq x y z
N MET A 1 7.60 12.59 6.76
CA MET A 1 7.05 11.21 6.65
C MET A 1 8.11 10.10 6.71
N LEU A 2 9.40 10.39 6.90
CA LEU A 2 10.46 9.37 6.96
C LEU A 2 10.58 8.65 8.33
N LEU A 3 10.12 9.25 9.43
CA LEU A 3 10.23 8.68 10.79
C LEU A 3 9.31 7.46 11.00
N GLY A 4 8.16 7.39 10.31
CA GLY A 4 7.22 6.29 10.48
C GLY A 4 7.66 4.98 9.82
N GLY A 5 8.44 5.05 8.74
CA GLY A 5 8.87 3.86 7.99
C GLY A 5 9.88 3.00 8.77
N TRP A 6 10.81 3.63 9.49
CA TRP A 6 11.87 2.93 10.21
C TRP A 6 11.36 2.23 11.48
N ALA A 7 10.42 2.84 12.21
CA ALA A 7 9.79 2.21 13.37
C ALA A 7 8.97 0.96 12.98
N VAL A 8 8.29 0.99 11.82
CA VAL A 8 7.56 -0.16 11.28
C VAL A 8 8.53 -1.27 10.84
N LEU A 9 9.68 -0.91 10.26
CA LEU A 9 10.70 -1.88 9.88
C LEU A 9 11.34 -2.55 11.12
N TRP A 10 11.66 -1.76 12.15
CA TRP A 10 12.23 -2.26 13.41
C TRP A 10 11.27 -3.24 14.10
N THR A 11 10.02 -2.84 14.29
CA THR A 11 8.97 -3.70 14.89
C THR A 11 8.71 -4.96 14.06
N PHE A 12 8.75 -4.88 12.72
CA PHE A 12 8.69 -6.06 11.86
C PHE A 12 9.85 -7.01 12.10
N THR A 13 11.09 -6.51 12.16
CA THR A 13 12.29 -7.35 12.39
C THR A 13 12.36 -7.99 13.77
N GLU A 14 11.60 -7.50 14.74
CA GLU A 14 11.50 -8.13 16.06
C GLU A 14 10.49 -9.29 16.11
N SER A 15 9.51 -9.30 15.20
CA SER A 15 8.53 -10.38 15.07
C SER A 15 9.18 -11.68 14.57
N ASP A 16 8.69 -12.84 15.01
CA ASP A 16 9.22 -14.14 14.57
C ASP A 16 9.11 -14.35 13.05
N THR A 17 8.05 -13.80 12.46
CA THR A 17 7.86 -13.83 11.00
C THR A 17 8.89 -12.95 10.28
N GLY A 18 9.15 -11.74 10.80
CA GLY A 18 10.14 -10.84 10.23
C GLY A 18 11.57 -11.34 10.40
N LYS A 19 11.92 -11.94 11.54
CA LYS A 19 13.22 -12.60 11.76
C LYS A 19 13.45 -13.71 10.75
N ALA A 20 12.48 -14.63 10.61
CA ALA A 20 12.56 -15.72 9.65
C ALA A 20 12.67 -15.21 8.20
N PHE A 21 11.94 -14.15 7.86
CA PHE A 21 12.00 -13.52 6.53
C PHE A 21 13.37 -12.88 6.25
N ILE A 22 13.89 -12.06 7.17
CA ILE A 22 15.21 -11.42 7.03
C ILE A 22 16.32 -12.46 7.01
N ARG A 23 16.24 -13.51 7.82
CA ARG A 23 17.20 -14.62 7.77
C ARG A 23 17.13 -15.37 6.45
N GLY A 24 15.93 -15.63 5.95
CA GLY A 24 15.76 -16.28 4.64
C GLY A 24 16.39 -15.48 3.51
N LEU A 25 16.29 -14.15 3.56
CA LEU A 25 16.87 -13.25 2.57
C LEU A 25 18.37 -13.02 2.75
N THR A 26 18.80 -12.62 3.93
CA THR A 26 20.17 -12.16 4.18
C THR A 26 21.09 -13.26 4.67
N THR A 27 20.59 -14.49 4.82
CA THR A 27 21.26 -15.65 5.45
C THR A 27 21.59 -15.50 6.94
N HIS A 28 21.40 -14.31 7.51
CA HIS A 28 21.69 -13.96 8.89
C HIS A 28 20.45 -13.44 9.63
N GLU A 29 20.36 -13.73 10.93
CA GLU A 29 19.31 -13.17 11.79
C GLU A 29 19.46 -11.64 11.92
N PRO A 30 18.37 -10.89 12.14
CA PRO A 30 18.43 -9.44 12.42
C PRO A 30 19.45 -9.08 13.52
N ALA A 31 19.60 -9.93 14.54
CA ALA A 31 20.56 -9.73 15.62
C ALA A 31 22.03 -9.64 15.14
N HIS A 32 22.40 -10.37 14.08
CA HIS A 32 23.73 -10.27 13.48
C HIS A 32 23.99 -8.87 12.94
N TRP A 33 23.04 -8.32 12.19
CA TRP A 33 23.15 -6.98 11.62
C TRP A 33 23.13 -5.88 12.69
N ALA A 34 22.39 -6.08 13.78
CA ALA A 34 22.44 -5.19 14.94
C ALA A 34 23.85 -5.16 15.58
N GLN A 35 24.55 -6.29 15.64
CA GLN A 35 25.94 -6.34 16.10
C GLN A 35 26.90 -5.61 15.15
N VAL A 36 26.70 -5.74 13.83
CA VAL A 36 27.51 -5.02 12.82
C VAL A 36 27.34 -3.50 12.99
N VAL A 37 26.10 -3.01 13.15
CA VAL A 37 25.81 -1.60 13.43
C VAL A 37 26.47 -1.15 14.74
N GLY A 38 26.29 -1.93 15.80
CA GLY A 38 26.86 -1.62 17.12
C GLY A 38 28.39 -1.54 17.09
N ALA A 39 29.05 -2.43 16.34
CA ALA A 39 30.50 -2.39 16.15
C ALA A 39 30.96 -1.13 15.40
N GLY A 40 30.27 -0.76 14.30
CA GLY A 40 30.57 0.45 13.54
C GLY A 40 30.33 1.74 14.31
N LEU A 41 29.28 1.81 15.12
CA LEU A 41 29.02 2.94 16.03
C LEU A 41 30.10 3.03 17.11
N ARG A 42 30.51 1.90 17.70
CA ARG A 42 31.59 1.86 18.68
C ARG A 42 32.90 2.38 18.11
N GLU A 43 33.25 2.03 16.88
CA GLU A 43 34.46 2.52 16.21
C GLU A 43 34.43 4.05 16.03
N LYS A 44 33.27 4.61 15.64
CA LYS A 44 33.07 6.07 15.54
C LYS A 44 33.15 6.78 16.89
N LEU A 45 32.62 6.17 17.95
CA LEU A 45 32.65 6.71 19.32
C LEU A 45 34.03 6.63 19.98
N VAL A 46 34.86 5.64 19.62
CA VAL A 46 36.24 5.55 20.11
C VAL A 46 37.16 6.51 19.33
N GLY A 47 36.82 6.87 18.10
CA GLY A 47 37.54 7.85 17.28
C GLY A 47 37.21 9.33 17.55
N GLY A 48 36.11 9.64 18.24
CA GLY A 48 35.70 10.99 18.64
C GLY A 48 35.51 11.07 20.15
N ALA A 49 36.24 11.98 20.81
CA ALA A 49 36.27 12.14 22.26
C ALA A 49 34.90 12.07 22.96
N GLU A 50 34.86 11.30 24.06
CA GLU A 50 33.85 11.23 25.14
C GLU A 50 32.41 11.64 24.76
N ALA A 51 31.66 10.73 24.15
CA ALA A 51 30.20 10.78 24.20
C ALA A 51 29.70 9.84 25.30
N ALA A 52 29.04 10.42 26.31
CA ALA A 52 28.39 9.70 27.39
C ALA A 52 27.46 8.61 26.84
N ALA A 53 27.53 7.42 27.44
CA ALA A 53 26.66 6.31 27.09
C ALA A 53 25.19 6.74 27.28
N PRO A 54 24.31 6.52 26.30
CA PRO A 54 22.89 6.81 26.48
C PRO A 54 22.33 5.88 27.57
N GLU A 55 21.81 6.46 28.65
CA GLU A 55 21.04 5.74 29.66
C GLU A 55 19.67 5.39 29.06
N GLY A 56 19.53 4.14 28.60
CA GLY A 56 18.28 3.55 28.12
C GLY A 56 18.55 2.26 27.35
N ASP A 57 17.75 1.22 27.60
CA ASP A 57 17.81 -0.07 26.88
C ASP A 57 17.40 0.04 25.39
N GLU A 58 16.93 1.21 24.94
CA GLU A 58 16.53 1.43 23.55
C GLU A 58 17.65 1.99 22.67
N PRO A 59 17.88 1.41 21.48
CA PRO A 59 18.82 1.97 20.53
C PRO A 59 18.36 3.36 20.07
N GLY A 60 19.29 4.32 20.02
CA GLY A 60 19.00 5.66 19.53
C GLY A 60 18.52 5.67 18.06
N GLU A 61 17.80 6.72 17.67
CA GLU A 61 17.23 6.89 16.32
C GLU A 61 18.27 6.70 15.19
N GLU A 62 19.51 7.17 15.40
CA GLU A 62 20.60 6.98 14.44
C GLU A 62 20.95 5.50 14.25
N ALA A 63 20.98 4.72 15.33
CA ALA A 63 21.25 3.30 15.27
C ALA A 63 20.10 2.53 14.58
N LYS A 64 18.84 2.90 14.88
CA LYS A 64 17.65 2.35 14.19
C LYS A 64 17.69 2.64 12.69
N CYS A 65 18.10 3.85 12.30
CA CYS A 65 18.25 4.25 10.90
C CYS A 65 19.38 3.47 10.19
N GLN A 66 20.57 3.39 10.79
CA GLN A 66 21.70 2.65 10.22
C GLN A 66 21.39 1.15 10.09
N PHE A 67 20.73 0.58 11.09
CA PHE A 67 20.25 -0.80 11.03
C PHE A 67 19.27 -1.03 9.89
N GLY A 68 18.24 -0.18 9.77
CA GLY A 68 17.27 -0.28 8.68
C GLY A 68 17.93 -0.18 7.31
N ALA A 69 18.89 0.74 7.15
CA ALA A 69 19.64 0.90 5.92
C ALA A 69 20.44 -0.36 5.54
N ILE A 70 21.15 -0.98 6.49
CA ILE A 70 21.92 -2.22 6.25
C ILE A 70 20.99 -3.37 5.88
N ILE A 71 19.89 -3.56 6.61
CA ILE A 71 18.93 -4.62 6.32
C ILE A 71 18.35 -4.46 4.91
N VAL A 72 17.94 -3.25 4.53
CA VAL A 72 17.40 -2.97 3.19
C VAL A 72 18.47 -3.21 2.11
N ALA A 73 19.72 -2.78 2.34
CA ALA A 73 20.81 -2.97 1.39
C ALA A 73 21.10 -4.46 1.16
N GLU A 74 21.25 -5.24 2.24
CA GLU A 74 21.55 -6.68 2.16
C GLU A 74 20.38 -7.49 1.61
N ALA A 75 19.14 -7.15 1.99
CA ALA A 75 17.94 -7.76 1.41
C ALA A 75 17.85 -7.48 -0.10
N THR A 76 18.15 -6.24 -0.53
CA THR A 76 18.14 -5.86 -1.96
C THR A 76 19.22 -6.60 -2.73
N LYS A 77 20.44 -6.66 -2.20
CA LYS A 77 21.57 -7.39 -2.78
C LYS A 77 21.24 -8.87 -2.95
N SER A 78 20.72 -9.51 -1.91
CA SER A 78 20.26 -10.90 -1.98
C SER A 78 19.16 -11.08 -3.03
N PHE A 79 18.16 -10.21 -3.04
CA PHE A 79 17.07 -10.26 -4.02
C PHE A 79 17.56 -10.10 -5.47
N LEU A 80 18.53 -9.23 -5.71
CA LEU A 80 19.11 -9.04 -7.05
C LEU A 80 19.96 -10.24 -7.47
N GLN A 81 20.71 -10.86 -6.56
CA GLN A 81 21.62 -11.97 -6.86
C GLN A 81 20.93 -13.34 -6.96
N ALA A 82 19.93 -13.60 -6.12
CA ALA A 82 19.33 -14.92 -5.96
C ALA A 82 18.47 -15.34 -7.17
N ASP A 83 18.46 -16.63 -7.47
CA ASP A 83 17.60 -17.17 -8.50
C ASP A 83 16.12 -17.15 -8.06
N VAL A 84 15.21 -17.08 -9.02
CA VAL A 84 13.76 -16.97 -8.76
C VAL A 84 13.23 -18.17 -7.95
N SER A 85 13.82 -19.35 -8.13
CA SER A 85 13.49 -20.54 -7.36
C SER A 85 13.83 -20.40 -5.87
N GLU A 86 14.96 -19.77 -5.56
CA GLU A 86 15.41 -19.53 -4.19
C GLU A 86 14.53 -18.49 -3.51
N LEU A 87 14.22 -17.40 -4.23
CA LEU A 87 13.28 -16.38 -3.76
C LEU A 87 11.90 -16.95 -3.46
N LYS A 88 11.43 -17.89 -4.30
CA LYS A 88 10.14 -18.56 -4.09
C LYS A 88 10.13 -19.39 -2.79
N GLN A 89 11.24 -20.01 -2.42
CA GLN A 89 11.34 -20.82 -1.19
C GLN A 89 11.18 -19.97 0.07
N VAL A 90 11.58 -18.69 0.03
CA VAL A 90 11.39 -17.73 1.13
C VAL A 90 10.10 -16.92 1.00
N GLY A 91 9.17 -17.34 0.13
CA GLY A 91 7.85 -16.74 -0.02
C GLY A 91 7.81 -15.48 -0.89
N ILE A 92 8.88 -15.18 -1.62
CA ILE A 92 8.96 -14.04 -2.55
C ILE A 92 8.55 -14.51 -3.93
N THR A 93 7.32 -14.16 -4.33
CA THR A 93 6.72 -14.58 -5.60
C THR A 93 6.49 -13.39 -6.54
N LYS A 94 6.47 -13.66 -7.85
CA LYS A 94 6.24 -12.64 -8.90
C LYS A 94 4.88 -11.95 -8.81
N THR A 95 3.89 -12.61 -8.19
CA THR A 95 2.56 -12.04 -7.96
C THR A 95 2.54 -11.12 -6.75
N ARG A 96 3.07 -11.58 -5.61
CA ARG A 96 3.07 -10.81 -4.35
C ARG A 96 4.04 -9.63 -4.36
N PHE A 97 5.19 -9.79 -5.01
CA PHE A 97 6.28 -8.80 -5.05
C PHE A 97 6.50 -8.30 -6.48
N ARG A 98 5.41 -8.05 -7.21
CA ARG A 98 5.47 -7.67 -8.61
C ARG A 98 6.38 -6.47 -8.87
N GLU A 99 6.20 -5.38 -8.14
CA GLU A 99 6.98 -4.14 -8.30
C GLU A 99 8.49 -4.39 -8.10
N ALA A 100 8.87 -5.23 -7.13
CA ALA A 100 10.27 -5.58 -6.92
C ALA A 100 10.84 -6.37 -8.11
N PHE A 101 10.08 -7.32 -8.67
CA PHE A 101 10.50 -8.03 -9.88
C PHE A 101 10.49 -7.13 -11.14
N GLU A 102 9.60 -6.14 -11.21
CA GLU A 102 9.58 -5.13 -12.27
C GLU A 102 10.84 -4.26 -12.21
N ALA A 103 11.19 -3.73 -11.04
CA ALA A 103 12.43 -2.97 -10.82
C ALA A 103 13.69 -3.81 -11.07
N ARG A 104 13.69 -5.09 -10.67
CA ARG A 104 14.78 -6.02 -10.96
C ARG A 104 14.96 -6.24 -12.45
N ASN A 105 13.86 -6.40 -13.19
CA ASN A 105 13.90 -6.52 -14.64
C ASN A 105 14.46 -5.27 -15.29
N GLU A 106 14.01 -4.10 -14.87
CA GLU A 106 14.50 -2.80 -15.37
C GLU A 106 16.00 -2.63 -15.13
N PHE A 107 16.47 -2.94 -13.91
CA PHE A 107 17.89 -2.92 -13.57
C PHE A 107 18.72 -3.81 -14.51
N TYR A 108 18.34 -5.08 -14.66
CA TYR A 108 19.08 -5.99 -15.52
C TYR A 108 18.94 -5.67 -17.01
N GLN A 109 17.83 -5.07 -17.42
CA GLN A 109 17.65 -4.60 -18.78
C GLN A 109 18.61 -3.44 -19.10
N ALA A 110 18.79 -2.49 -18.17
CA ALA A 110 19.78 -1.43 -18.30
C ALA A 110 21.21 -2.00 -18.39
N CYS A 111 21.49 -3.09 -17.66
CA CYS A 111 22.78 -3.79 -17.71
C CYS A 111 23.02 -4.46 -19.08
N VAL A 112 21.99 -5.10 -19.66
CA VAL A 112 22.05 -5.66 -21.03
C VAL A 112 22.34 -4.56 -22.06
N GLN A 113 21.67 -3.41 -21.92
CA GLN A 113 21.81 -2.26 -22.82
C GLN A 113 23.15 -1.53 -22.70
N THR A 114 23.97 -1.85 -21.70
CA THR A 114 25.32 -1.30 -21.53
C THR A 114 26.35 -2.29 -22.08
N PRO A 115 26.93 -2.09 -23.29
CA PRO A 115 27.75 -3.10 -23.96
C PRO A 115 29.04 -3.46 -23.21
N ASP A 116 29.66 -2.47 -22.58
CA ASP A 116 30.95 -2.63 -21.90
C ASP A 116 30.83 -3.25 -20.50
N LEU A 117 29.62 -3.39 -19.97
CA LEU A 117 29.38 -4.00 -18.66
C LEU A 117 29.48 -5.53 -18.75
N ARG A 118 30.52 -6.09 -18.13
CA ARG A 118 30.83 -7.54 -18.23
C ARG A 118 30.27 -8.38 -17.07
N ALA A 119 30.19 -7.81 -15.88
CA ALA A 119 29.70 -8.48 -14.69
C ALA A 119 29.34 -7.46 -13.60
N ILE A 120 28.54 -7.87 -12.62
CA ILE A 120 28.07 -7.03 -11.51
C ILE A 120 28.35 -7.75 -10.18
N GLY A 121 28.77 -6.96 -9.20
CA GLY A 121 28.89 -7.32 -7.80
C GLY A 121 28.31 -6.21 -6.94
N PHE A 122 27.87 -6.58 -5.74
CA PHE A 122 27.28 -5.65 -4.77
C PHE A 122 28.10 -5.61 -3.47
N GLU A 123 29.34 -6.11 -3.52
CA GLU A 123 30.29 -6.10 -2.41
C GLU A 123 31.38 -5.08 -2.70
N ASP A 124 32.02 -4.54 -1.66
CA ASP A 124 33.22 -3.70 -1.80
C ASP A 124 34.41 -4.50 -2.34
N ALA A 125 34.44 -5.80 -2.07
CA ALA A 125 35.44 -6.70 -2.63
C ALA A 125 35.21 -6.86 -4.15
N PRO A 126 36.27 -6.99 -4.98
CA PRO A 126 36.17 -7.11 -6.44
C PRO A 126 35.67 -8.51 -6.85
N ARG A 127 34.45 -8.86 -6.45
CA ARG A 127 33.75 -10.11 -6.73
C ARG A 127 32.48 -9.79 -7.51
N PHE A 128 32.36 -10.37 -8.70
CA PHE A 128 31.26 -10.09 -9.62
C PHE A 128 30.50 -11.40 -9.92
N PRO A 129 29.62 -11.86 -9.02
CA PRO A 129 28.95 -13.15 -9.14
C PRO A 129 27.96 -13.22 -10.31
N ILE A 130 27.49 -12.08 -10.83
CA ILE A 130 26.56 -12.03 -11.95
C ILE A 130 27.34 -11.63 -13.19
N ASP A 131 27.60 -12.60 -14.06
CA ASP A 131 28.18 -12.35 -15.37
C ASP A 131 27.16 -11.77 -16.35
N ARG A 132 27.64 -11.34 -17.52
CA ARG A 132 26.78 -10.76 -18.57
C ARG A 132 25.65 -11.71 -19.02
N ALA A 133 25.90 -13.03 -19.03
CA ALA A 133 24.87 -14.02 -19.34
C ALA A 133 23.78 -14.07 -18.26
N GLY A 134 24.15 -13.82 -17.01
CA GLY A 134 23.27 -13.69 -15.87
C GLY A 134 22.24 -12.56 -16.01
N PHE A 135 22.56 -11.45 -16.71
CA PHE A 135 21.64 -10.31 -16.80
C PHE A 135 20.29 -10.69 -17.41
N SER A 136 20.28 -11.48 -18.50
CA SER A 136 19.02 -11.96 -19.08
C SER A 136 18.41 -13.11 -18.28
N ARG A 137 19.24 -13.98 -17.69
CA ARG A 137 18.77 -15.13 -16.89
C ARG A 137 17.95 -14.71 -15.67
N LEU A 138 18.35 -13.61 -15.01
CA LEU A 138 17.74 -13.13 -13.78
C LEU A 138 16.48 -12.27 -14.02
N GLN A 139 16.15 -11.95 -15.27
CA GLN A 139 14.89 -11.30 -15.63
C GLN A 139 13.74 -12.31 -15.66
N VAL A 140 12.54 -11.85 -15.34
CA VAL A 140 11.33 -12.69 -15.31
C VAL A 140 10.22 -12.14 -16.17
N VAL A 141 9.46 -13.03 -16.81
CA VAL A 141 8.14 -12.66 -17.32
C VAL A 141 7.20 -12.50 -16.12
N LEU A 142 6.72 -11.28 -15.94
CA LEU A 142 5.70 -10.97 -14.96
C LEU A 142 4.35 -11.49 -15.47
N PRO A 143 3.47 -11.99 -14.59
CA PRO A 143 2.09 -12.25 -14.96
C PRO A 143 1.43 -10.97 -15.50
N PRO A 144 0.27 -11.00 -16.17
CA PRO A 144 -0.50 -9.78 -16.43
C PRO A 144 -0.69 -8.98 -15.13
N LYS A 145 -0.78 -7.64 -15.22
CA LYS A 145 -1.33 -6.88 -14.10
C LYS A 145 -2.80 -7.32 -14.01
N GLU A 146 -3.26 -7.66 -12.80
CA GLU A 146 -4.71 -7.63 -12.57
C GLU A 146 -5.04 -6.13 -12.68
N ASP A 147 -5.58 -5.71 -13.82
CA ASP A 147 -5.99 -4.33 -13.97
C ASP A 147 -7.11 -4.11 -12.94
N ASP A 148 -6.93 -3.17 -12.01
CA ASP A 148 -8.00 -2.76 -11.09
C ASP A 148 -9.25 -2.31 -11.88
N GLU A 149 -9.11 -1.98 -13.18
CA GLU A 149 -10.19 -1.65 -14.12
C GLU A 149 -11.02 -2.86 -14.59
N ASP A 150 -10.45 -4.08 -14.57
CA ASP A 150 -11.12 -5.33 -14.97
C ASP A 150 -11.85 -6.02 -13.81
N GLU A 151 -11.67 -5.55 -12.57
CA GLU A 151 -12.44 -6.05 -11.44
C GLU A 151 -13.93 -5.67 -11.62
N PRO A 152 -14.88 -6.62 -11.46
CA PRO A 152 -16.29 -6.29 -11.61
C PRO A 152 -16.71 -5.26 -10.56
N TRP A 153 -17.49 -4.27 -10.97
CA TRP A 153 -18.06 -3.30 -10.04
C TRP A 153 -18.96 -4.01 -9.03
N LEU A 154 -18.69 -3.77 -7.75
CA LEU A 154 -19.58 -4.16 -6.67
C LEU A 154 -20.46 -2.98 -6.28
N THR A 155 -21.76 -3.20 -6.18
CA THR A 155 -22.74 -2.16 -5.79
C THR A 155 -23.39 -2.50 -4.46
N GLY A 156 -23.68 -1.48 -3.65
CA GLY A 156 -24.39 -1.64 -2.38
C GLY A 156 -24.92 -0.33 -1.82
N ILE A 157 -25.54 -0.41 -0.63
CA ILE A 157 -25.98 0.76 0.14
C ILE A 157 -25.09 0.88 1.38
N ALA A 158 -24.69 2.10 1.73
CA ALA A 158 -23.95 2.37 2.94
C ALA A 158 -24.35 3.68 3.59
N ILE A 159 -24.21 3.72 4.92
CA ILE A 159 -24.31 4.94 5.72
C ILE A 159 -22.88 5.38 6.08
N LEU A 160 -22.55 6.62 5.75
CA LEU A 160 -21.25 7.22 5.97
C LEU A 160 -21.39 8.47 6.83
N LYS A 161 -20.54 8.59 7.84
CA LYS A 161 -20.40 9.79 8.65
C LYS A 161 -19.26 10.63 8.08
N VAL A 162 -19.59 11.71 7.37
CA VAL A 162 -18.63 12.56 6.65
C VAL A 162 -17.81 13.38 7.64
N THR A 163 -16.49 13.24 7.56
CA THR A 163 -15.54 13.95 8.43
C THR A 163 -14.77 15.04 7.69
N SER A 164 -14.65 14.93 6.37
CA SER A 164 -14.11 15.98 5.51
C SER A 164 -14.85 15.98 4.18
N PRO A 165 -15.85 16.87 3.99
CA PRO A 165 -16.55 16.97 2.73
C PRO A 165 -15.66 17.57 1.64
N ASN A 166 -15.93 17.21 0.38
CA ASN A 166 -15.36 17.87 -0.78
C ASN A 166 -16.47 18.51 -1.62
N TRP A 167 -16.72 19.80 -1.41
CA TRP A 167 -17.78 20.54 -2.10
C TRP A 167 -17.40 20.98 -3.53
N ASP A 168 -16.18 20.68 -3.99
CA ASP A 168 -15.77 20.91 -5.38
C ASP A 168 -15.87 19.61 -6.17
N ARG A 169 -16.83 19.59 -7.11
CA ARG A 169 -17.06 18.45 -8.01
C ARG A 169 -15.89 18.18 -8.94
N GLU A 170 -15.20 19.22 -9.40
CA GLU A 170 -14.14 19.12 -10.41
C GLU A 170 -12.76 18.87 -9.76
N ASP A 171 -12.67 18.86 -8.43
CA ASP A 171 -11.46 18.54 -7.71
C ASP A 171 -11.12 17.04 -7.85
N ARG A 172 -10.16 16.77 -8.74
CA ARG A 172 -9.65 15.41 -8.99
C ARG A 172 -8.61 14.99 -7.96
N GLN A 173 -8.05 15.90 -7.17
CA GLN A 173 -6.99 15.62 -6.21
C GLN A 173 -7.55 15.22 -4.84
N ARG A 174 -8.67 15.81 -4.43
CA ARG A 174 -9.30 15.51 -3.14
C ARG A 174 -10.54 14.65 -3.29
N GLN A 175 -10.73 13.76 -2.33
CA GLN A 175 -11.92 12.92 -2.22
C GLN A 175 -12.71 13.33 -0.98
N TRP A 176 -13.99 12.98 -0.95
CA TRP A 176 -14.77 13.01 0.27
C TRP A 176 -14.18 12.00 1.25
N LYS A 177 -14.10 12.37 2.53
CA LYS A 177 -13.65 11.48 3.60
C LYS A 177 -14.77 11.28 4.60
N GLY A 178 -15.14 10.02 4.82
CA GLY A 178 -16.12 9.62 5.83
C GLY A 178 -15.68 8.40 6.63
N LYS A 179 -16.48 8.03 7.63
CA LYS A 179 -16.38 6.77 8.37
C LYS A 179 -17.58 5.90 8.08
N ASP A 180 -17.36 4.61 7.86
CA ASP A 180 -18.44 3.63 7.76
C ASP A 180 -19.02 3.27 9.14
N GLY A 181 -20.07 2.44 9.17
CA GLY A 181 -20.69 1.96 10.42
C GLY A 181 -19.74 1.18 11.35
N LYS A 182 -18.57 0.74 10.87
CA LYS A 182 -17.51 0.09 11.68
C LYS A 182 -16.43 1.09 12.11
N GLY A 183 -16.59 2.38 11.81
CA GLY A 183 -15.65 3.44 12.13
C GLY A 183 -14.43 3.53 11.21
N ARG A 184 -14.39 2.76 10.12
CA ARG A 184 -13.25 2.72 9.19
C ARG A 184 -13.32 3.89 8.22
N GLU A 185 -12.17 4.49 7.92
CA GLU A 185 -12.10 5.59 6.95
C GLU A 185 -12.42 5.10 5.54
N ARG A 186 -13.20 5.92 4.82
CA ARG A 186 -13.60 5.73 3.43
C ARG A 186 -13.37 7.01 2.66
N TYR A 187 -12.73 6.87 1.51
CA TYR A 187 -12.48 7.95 0.57
C TYR A 187 -13.29 7.69 -0.69
N PHE A 188 -14.11 8.65 -1.10
CA PHE A 188 -15.07 8.45 -2.18
C PHE A 188 -15.29 9.72 -3.00
N ARG A 189 -15.89 9.56 -4.18
CA ARG A 189 -16.40 10.66 -5.02
C ARG A 189 -17.91 10.52 -5.17
N ILE A 190 -18.60 11.65 -5.38
CA ILE A 190 -20.04 11.68 -5.63
C ILE A 190 -20.25 12.01 -7.10
N ASP A 191 -20.87 11.09 -7.84
CA ASP A 191 -21.22 11.23 -9.25
C ASP A 191 -22.73 11.53 -9.44
N ASP A 192 -23.47 11.75 -8.34
CA ASP A 192 -24.90 12.05 -8.39
C ASP A 192 -25.18 13.50 -8.83
N GLU A 193 -25.62 13.66 -10.07
CA GLU A 193 -26.02 14.95 -10.65
C GLU A 193 -27.10 15.67 -9.83
N HIS A 194 -28.05 14.92 -9.27
CA HIS A 194 -29.14 15.52 -8.51
C HIS A 194 -28.63 16.14 -7.21
N PHE A 195 -27.80 15.41 -6.46
CA PHE A 195 -27.13 15.93 -5.27
C PHE A 195 -26.35 17.22 -5.59
N TRP A 196 -25.55 17.22 -6.66
CA TRP A 196 -24.79 18.42 -7.05
C TRP A 196 -25.68 19.60 -7.45
N SER A 197 -26.87 19.36 -8.00
CA SER A 197 -27.85 20.41 -8.25
C SER A 197 -28.38 21.04 -6.96
N LEU A 198 -28.61 20.23 -5.92
CA LEU A 198 -29.03 20.70 -4.59
C LEU A 198 -27.92 21.48 -3.88
N VAL A 199 -26.66 21.04 -4.01
CA VAL A 199 -25.49 21.79 -3.52
C VAL A 199 -25.44 23.17 -4.16
N LYS A 200 -25.55 23.25 -5.50
CA LYS A 200 -25.53 24.53 -6.23
C LYS A 200 -26.69 25.44 -5.85
N ALA A 201 -27.86 24.87 -5.54
CA ALA A 201 -29.03 25.61 -5.09
C ALA A 201 -29.00 25.96 -3.60
N ALA A 202 -27.96 25.55 -2.84
CA ALA A 202 -27.86 25.68 -1.40
C ALA A 202 -29.07 25.11 -0.63
N GLN A 203 -29.60 23.98 -1.11
CA GLN A 203 -30.79 23.31 -0.58
C GLN A 203 -30.47 22.13 0.34
N LEU A 204 -29.20 21.95 0.72
CA LEU A 204 -28.79 20.89 1.64
C LEU A 204 -28.67 21.42 3.07
N ASN A 205 -29.18 20.66 4.03
CA ASN A 205 -29.02 20.95 5.44
C ASN A 205 -27.64 20.48 5.94
N ILE A 206 -26.61 21.34 5.86
CA ILE A 206 -25.22 20.98 6.20
C ILE A 206 -24.97 21.13 7.70
N HIS A 207 -24.35 20.12 8.32
CA HIS A 207 -23.96 20.07 9.73
C HIS A 207 -22.42 20.09 9.88
N ILE A 208 -21.93 20.12 11.12
CA ILE A 208 -20.49 20.00 11.41
C ILE A 208 -19.97 18.60 11.05
N ILE A 209 -20.81 17.59 11.27
CA ILE A 209 -20.54 16.20 10.87
C ILE A 209 -21.80 15.67 10.18
N ASP A 210 -21.74 15.56 8.86
CA ASP A 210 -22.87 15.09 8.07
C ASP A 210 -22.98 13.56 8.10
N THR A 211 -24.21 13.06 8.04
CA THR A 211 -24.52 11.64 7.82
C THR A 211 -25.16 11.49 6.46
N ILE A 212 -24.58 10.64 5.61
CA ILE A 212 -25.04 10.43 4.25
C ILE A 212 -25.32 8.94 4.01
N LYS A 213 -26.52 8.63 3.52
CA LYS A 213 -26.87 7.29 3.03
C LYS A 213 -26.75 7.28 1.53
N VAL A 214 -25.94 6.38 1.00
CA VAL A 214 -25.55 6.38 -0.41
C VAL A 214 -25.76 5.02 -1.02
N GLN A 215 -26.13 5.02 -2.31
CA GLN A 215 -25.86 3.89 -3.19
C GLN A 215 -24.51 4.12 -3.85
N TRP A 216 -23.57 3.22 -3.62
CA TRP A 216 -22.21 3.31 -4.10
C TRP A 216 -21.81 2.12 -4.96
N ALA A 217 -20.75 2.30 -5.74
CA ALA A 217 -20.04 1.26 -6.45
C ALA A 217 -18.54 1.32 -6.13
N PHE A 218 -17.88 0.18 -6.09
CA PHE A 218 -16.46 0.07 -5.78
C PHE A 218 -15.84 -1.19 -6.39
N HIS A 219 -14.51 -1.21 -6.48
CA HIS A 219 -13.70 -2.39 -6.79
C HIS A 219 -13.16 -3.03 -5.50
N GLY A 220 -12.68 -4.27 -5.58
CA GLY A 220 -12.16 -5.02 -4.46
C GLY A 220 -13.23 -5.74 -3.64
N LYS A 221 -13.13 -5.69 -2.32
CA LYS A 221 -14.01 -6.43 -1.38
C LYS A 221 -14.82 -5.47 -0.52
N ALA A 222 -16.00 -5.89 -0.04
CA ALA A 222 -16.86 -5.06 0.80
C ALA A 222 -16.20 -4.60 2.11
N ASP A 223 -15.26 -5.37 2.64
CA ASP A 223 -14.49 -5.00 3.83
C ASP A 223 -13.37 -3.99 3.51
N ASN A 224 -12.83 -4.01 2.30
CA ASN A 224 -11.79 -3.11 1.83
C ASN A 224 -12.08 -2.56 0.41
N PRO A 225 -13.10 -1.69 0.29
CA PRO A 225 -13.53 -1.16 -1.00
C PRO A 225 -12.49 -0.16 -1.54
N LYS A 226 -12.17 -0.29 -2.83
CA LYS A 226 -11.31 0.62 -3.59
C LYS A 226 -12.12 1.41 -4.62
N ASN A 227 -11.61 2.56 -5.04
CA ASN A 227 -12.23 3.39 -6.09
C ASN A 227 -13.73 3.64 -5.87
N ILE A 228 -14.10 4.07 -4.67
CA ILE A 228 -15.49 4.22 -4.27
C ILE A 228 -16.14 5.39 -5.01
N ARG A 229 -17.22 5.11 -5.72
CA ARG A 229 -18.06 6.06 -6.45
C ARG A 229 -19.49 6.03 -5.90
N VAL A 230 -19.96 7.14 -5.36
CA VAL A 230 -21.35 7.31 -4.93
C VAL A 230 -22.17 7.67 -6.15
N LEU A 231 -23.08 6.77 -6.53
CA LEU A 231 -23.94 6.90 -7.71
C LEU A 231 -25.20 7.71 -7.40
N LYS A 232 -25.74 7.50 -6.20
CA LYS A 232 -26.90 8.22 -5.67
C LYS A 232 -26.76 8.51 -4.20
N VAL A 233 -27.12 9.73 -3.82
CA VAL A 233 -27.32 10.12 -2.43
C VAL A 233 -28.79 9.93 -2.09
N LEU A 234 -29.06 8.94 -1.24
CA LEU A 234 -30.42 8.55 -0.88
C LEU A 234 -30.97 9.44 0.22
N GLU A 235 -30.16 9.65 1.26
CA GLU A 235 -30.50 10.50 2.41
C GLU A 235 -29.27 11.34 2.81
N PHE A 236 -29.51 12.58 3.24
CA PHE A 236 -28.49 13.49 3.76
C PHE A 236 -29.02 14.16 5.03
N ASN A 237 -28.38 13.91 6.17
CA ASN A 237 -28.80 14.40 7.50
C ASN A 237 -30.29 14.17 7.78
N ASP A 238 -30.73 12.91 7.61
CA ASP A 238 -32.11 12.43 7.79
C ASP A 238 -33.14 12.96 6.77
N GLU A 239 -32.71 13.77 5.81
CA GLU A 239 -33.55 14.23 4.70
C GLU A 239 -33.42 13.27 3.50
N VAL A 240 -34.54 12.69 3.07
CA VAL A 240 -34.59 11.82 1.89
C VAL A 240 -34.45 12.67 0.63
N LEU A 241 -33.39 12.46 -0.13
CA LEU A 241 -33.10 13.17 -1.38
C LEU A 241 -33.53 12.38 -2.62
N SER A 242 -33.32 11.07 -2.64
CA SER A 242 -33.64 10.24 -3.80
C SER A 242 -33.80 8.75 -3.50
N GLY A 243 -34.43 8.02 -4.42
CA GLY A 243 -34.46 6.56 -4.39
C GLY A 243 -33.21 5.94 -5.05
N PRO A 244 -32.87 4.68 -4.74
CA PRO A 244 -31.75 3.98 -5.37
C PRO A 244 -32.01 3.74 -6.86
N LEU A 245 -30.93 3.71 -7.65
CA LEU A 245 -30.96 3.26 -9.04
C LEU A 245 -31.39 1.80 -9.10
N ASP A 246 -32.22 1.51 -10.10
CA ASP A 246 -32.67 0.16 -10.41
C ASP A 246 -31.61 -0.63 -11.19
N ASP A 247 -31.88 -1.92 -11.38
CA ASP A 247 -30.92 -2.83 -12.01
C ASP A 247 -30.68 -2.50 -13.48
N ASN A 248 -31.65 -1.89 -14.15
CA ASN A 248 -31.51 -1.43 -15.53
C ASN A 248 -30.54 -0.26 -15.61
N ALA A 249 -30.67 0.73 -14.73
CA ALA A 249 -29.77 1.86 -14.63
C ALA A 249 -28.35 1.44 -14.23
N LEU A 250 -28.21 0.53 -13.26
CA LEU A 250 -26.90 -0.01 -12.87
C LEU A 250 -26.23 -0.81 -14.00
N SER A 251 -27.01 -1.61 -14.74
CA SER A 251 -26.54 -2.34 -15.92
C SER A 251 -26.10 -1.40 -17.04
N ALA A 252 -26.82 -0.29 -17.24
CA ALA A 252 -26.45 0.71 -18.24
C ALA A 252 -25.14 1.43 -17.90
N ILE A 253 -24.82 1.60 -16.61
CA ILE A 253 -23.59 2.28 -16.16
C ILE A 253 -22.38 1.33 -16.21
N PHE A 254 -22.52 0.08 -15.74
CA PHE A 254 -21.36 -0.81 -15.55
C PHE A 254 -21.31 -2.02 -16.49
N GLY A 255 -22.40 -2.34 -17.20
CA GLY A 255 -22.51 -3.56 -18.00
C GLY A 255 -22.57 -4.82 -17.13
N ARG A 256 -21.44 -5.23 -16.53
CA ARG A 256 -21.35 -6.33 -15.56
C ARG A 256 -21.05 -5.77 -14.17
N TYR A 257 -21.92 -6.08 -13.22
CA TYR A 257 -21.75 -5.75 -11.81
C TYR A 257 -22.27 -6.87 -10.91
N ALA A 258 -21.86 -6.86 -9.64
CA ALA A 258 -22.44 -7.73 -8.63
C ALA A 258 -22.95 -6.90 -7.44
N LYS A 259 -24.06 -7.33 -6.85
CA LYS A 259 -24.59 -6.73 -5.62
C LYS A 259 -23.92 -7.36 -4.41
N THR A 260 -23.48 -6.54 -3.47
CA THR A 260 -23.03 -7.06 -2.17
C THR A 260 -24.23 -7.49 -1.34
N SER A 261 -24.15 -8.66 -0.72
CA SER A 261 -25.19 -9.23 0.16
C SER A 261 -25.29 -8.53 1.52
N ASP A 262 -24.41 -7.59 1.84
CA ASP A 262 -24.41 -6.91 3.13
C ASP A 262 -25.39 -5.74 3.12
N GLY A 263 -26.66 -6.08 3.32
CA GLY A 263 -27.57 -5.19 4.04
C GLY A 263 -26.97 -4.94 5.42
N GLN A 264 -26.45 -3.74 5.66
CA GLN A 264 -26.52 -3.18 7.01
C GLN A 264 -28.01 -3.21 7.37
N GLY A 265 -28.37 -4.08 8.31
CA GLY A 265 -29.75 -4.44 8.61
C GLY A 265 -30.67 -3.21 8.65
N SER A 266 -31.73 -3.29 7.85
CA SER A 266 -32.90 -2.43 8.04
C SER A 266 -33.33 -2.59 9.50
N LEU A 267 -33.35 -1.49 10.26
CA LEU A 267 -33.90 -1.46 11.61
C LEU A 267 -35.43 -1.28 11.57
N PHE A 268 -36.06 -1.54 10.43
CA PHE A 268 -37.50 -1.49 10.21
C PHE A 268 -37.90 -2.66 9.30
N ASP A 269 -38.11 -3.82 9.92
CA ASP A 269 -39.03 -4.88 9.49
C ASP A 269 -39.61 -5.45 10.79
N ASP A 270 -40.51 -4.65 11.39
CA ASP A 270 -41.74 -5.03 12.13
C ASP A 270 -42.40 -3.75 12.70
#